data_AF-A0A3B9CQH9-F1
#
_entry.id   AF-A0A3B9CQH9-F1
#
_cell.length_a   1.000
_cell.length_b   1.000
_cell.length_c   1.000
_cell.angle_alpha   90.00
_cell.angle_beta   90.00
_cell.angle_gamma   90.00
#
_symmetry.space_group_name_H-M   'P 1'
#
loop_
_entity.id
_entity.type
_entity.pdbx_description
1 polymer ?
#
loop_
_entity_poly.entity_id
_entity_poly.type
_entity_poly.pdbx_seq_one_letter_code
_entity_poly.pdbx_strand_id
1 'polypeptide(L)'
;MIMRFCIALFLSVALSSPAKADRPNIVVILADDQGFGDVSALNPESKISTPNIDRIANEGMIFSDGHSSSSVCTPTRYSILTGRYHWRTHLQRGVLGGFSRPLISRDRLTIASMLKAQGYHTGCFGKWHLGWD
;
A
#
# COMPACT_ATOMS: atom_id res chain seq x y z
N MET A 1 -33.86 65.83 5.68
CA MET A 1 -33.95 64.57 6.46
C MET A 1 -33.57 63.44 5.51
N ILE A 2 -32.34 62.92 5.63
CA ILE A 2 -31.66 62.10 4.61
C ILE A 2 -32.12 60.65 4.72
N MET A 3 -32.75 60.13 3.66
CA MET A 3 -33.20 58.75 3.52
C MET A 3 -31.99 57.86 3.21
N ARG A 4 -31.55 57.04 4.17
CA ARG A 4 -30.44 56.08 3.98
C ARG A 4 -30.99 54.79 3.35
N PHE A 5 -30.65 54.55 2.08
CA PHE A 5 -30.86 53.26 1.42
C PHE A 5 -29.82 52.26 1.93
N CYS A 6 -30.23 51.26 2.70
CA CYS A 6 -29.38 50.13 3.08
C CYS A 6 -29.35 49.12 1.92
N ILE A 7 -28.26 49.11 1.15
CA ILE A 7 -27.99 48.06 0.16
C ILE A 7 -27.53 46.82 0.92
N ALA A 8 -28.37 45.80 1.01
CA ALA A 8 -28.01 44.49 1.53
C ALA A 8 -27.21 43.73 0.46
N LEU A 9 -25.89 43.64 0.65
CA LEU A 9 -24.99 42.85 -0.18
C LEU A 9 -25.18 41.36 0.17
N PHE A 10 -25.97 40.63 -0.62
CA PHE A 10 -26.05 39.17 -0.52
C PHE A 10 -24.75 38.56 -1.03
N LEU A 11 -23.86 38.19 -0.11
CA LEU A 11 -22.66 37.40 -0.41
C LEU A 11 -23.11 35.99 -0.76
N SER A 12 -23.17 35.66 -2.06
CA SER A 12 -23.36 34.29 -2.53
C SER A 12 -22.10 33.48 -2.18
N VAL A 13 -22.13 32.80 -1.03
CA VAL A 13 -21.16 31.76 -0.70
C VAL A 13 -21.37 30.64 -1.71
N ALA A 14 -20.52 30.60 -2.74
CA ALA A 14 -20.43 29.45 -3.61
C ALA A 14 -20.01 28.27 -2.73
N LEU A 15 -20.96 27.39 -2.42
CA LEU A 15 -20.69 26.07 -1.88
C LEU A 15 -19.87 25.33 -2.93
N SER A 16 -18.55 25.41 -2.82
CA SER A 16 -17.65 24.49 -3.50
C SER A 16 -18.06 23.09 -3.07
N SER A 17 -18.74 22.37 -3.97
CA SER A 17 -19.00 20.95 -3.79
C SER A 17 -17.66 20.30 -3.47
N PRO A 18 -17.50 19.56 -2.36
CA PRO A 18 -16.24 18.90 -2.08
C PRO A 18 -15.93 18.07 -3.32
N ALA A 19 -14.80 18.34 -3.96
CA ALA A 19 -14.33 17.53 -5.08
C ALA A 19 -14.47 16.09 -4.60
N LYS A 20 -15.33 15.32 -5.28
CA LYS A 20 -15.54 13.90 -4.96
C LYS A 20 -14.15 13.33 -4.85
N ALA A 21 -13.73 12.94 -3.64
CA ALA A 21 -12.39 12.42 -3.46
C ALA A 21 -12.33 11.19 -4.37
N ASP A 22 -11.62 11.32 -5.49
CA ASP A 22 -11.53 10.26 -6.48
C ASP A 22 -10.89 9.09 -5.77
N ARG A 23 -11.70 8.07 -5.52
CA ARG A 23 -11.29 6.88 -4.78
C ARG A 23 -10.32 6.11 -5.68
N PRO A 24 -8.99 6.20 -5.46
CA PRO A 24 -8.03 5.70 -6.44
C PRO A 24 -8.05 4.18 -6.43
N ASN A 25 -7.66 3.54 -7.53
CA ASN A 25 -7.33 2.11 -7.49
C ASN A 25 -5.98 1.94 -6.79
N ILE A 26 -5.91 1.01 -5.83
CA ILE A 26 -4.68 0.74 -5.07
C ILE A 26 -4.11 -0.60 -5.55
N VAL A 27 -2.91 -0.56 -6.13
CA VAL A 27 -2.19 -1.76 -6.60
C VAL A 27 -0.89 -1.88 -5.82
N VAL A 28 -0.72 -2.99 -5.10
CA VAL A 28 0.51 -3.31 -4.37
C VAL A 28 1.23 -4.41 -5.13
N ILE A 29 2.40 -4.09 -5.69
CA ILE A 29 3.28 -5.06 -6.36
C ILE A 29 4.38 -5.44 -5.37
N LEU A 30 4.41 -6.72 -4.98
CA LEU A 30 5.43 -7.24 -4.07
C LEU A 30 6.30 -8.27 -4.80
N ALA A 31 7.47 -7.82 -5.26
CA ALA A 31 8.48 -8.70 -5.82
C ALA A 31 9.01 -9.67 -4.75
N ASP A 32 9.51 -10.83 -5.18
CA ASP A 32 10.04 -11.89 -4.33
C ASP A 32 11.54 -11.98 -4.58
N ASP A 33 12.33 -11.81 -3.53
CA ASP A 33 13.81 -11.86 -3.53
C ASP A 33 14.51 -10.89 -4.52
N GLN A 34 13.88 -9.74 -4.79
CA GLN A 34 14.48 -8.66 -5.59
C GLN A 34 15.43 -7.80 -4.74
N GLY A 35 16.67 -7.65 -5.18
CA GLY A 35 17.66 -6.77 -4.58
C GLY A 35 17.45 -5.30 -4.96
N PHE A 36 17.97 -4.40 -4.13
CA PHE A 36 17.90 -2.94 -4.38
C PHE A 36 18.53 -2.54 -5.73
N GLY A 37 19.67 -3.16 -6.08
CA GLY A 37 20.42 -2.86 -7.30
C GLY A 37 19.93 -3.57 -8.56
N ASP A 38 18.86 -4.37 -8.50
CA ASP A 38 18.34 -5.10 -9.65
C ASP A 38 17.53 -4.20 -10.61
N VAL A 39 16.97 -3.09 -10.09
CA VAL A 39 16.23 -2.11 -10.89
C VAL A 39 17.22 -1.15 -11.54
N SER A 40 17.19 -1.02 -12.87
CA SER A 40 18.14 -0.17 -13.61
C SER A 40 18.02 1.32 -13.23
N ALA A 41 16.83 1.81 -12.88
CA ALA A 41 16.68 3.16 -12.36
C ALA A 41 17.37 3.41 -11.00
N LEU A 42 17.69 2.36 -10.23
CA LEU A 42 18.37 2.46 -8.93
C LEU A 42 19.85 2.09 -8.99
N ASN A 43 20.30 1.55 -10.12
CA ASN A 43 21.68 1.12 -10.34
C ASN A 43 22.07 1.38 -11.81
N PRO A 44 22.81 2.46 -12.10
CA PRO A 44 23.26 2.78 -13.46
C PRO A 44 24.11 1.68 -14.12
N GLU A 45 24.76 0.84 -13.32
CA GLU A 45 25.58 -0.29 -13.77
C GLU A 45 24.78 -1.60 -13.79
N SER A 46 23.44 -1.55 -13.64
CA SER A 46 22.60 -2.74 -13.69
C SER A 46 22.70 -3.42 -15.06
N LYS A 47 22.88 -4.74 -15.03
CA LYS A 47 22.87 -5.58 -16.24
C LYS A 47 21.46 -6.03 -16.64
N ILE A 48 20.46 -5.72 -15.82
CA ILE A 48 19.07 -6.13 -16.01
C ILE A 48 18.30 -4.92 -16.53
N SER A 49 17.65 -5.08 -17.68
CA SER A 49 16.77 -4.03 -18.23
C SER A 49 15.39 -4.11 -17.57
N THR A 50 14.98 -3.05 -16.87
CA THR A 50 13.67 -2.98 -16.20
C THR A 50 12.80 -1.81 -16.69
N PRO A 51 12.55 -1.66 -18.01
CA PRO A 51 11.99 -0.42 -18.58
C PRO A 51 10.62 -0.02 -18.00
N ASN A 52 9.78 -0.99 -17.64
CA ASN A 52 8.47 -0.71 -17.02
C ASN A 52 8.59 -0.28 -15.55
N ILE A 53 9.56 -0.82 -14.79
CA ILE A 53 9.81 -0.41 -13.40
C ILE A 53 10.50 0.94 -13.40
N ASP A 54 11.44 1.17 -14.32
CA ASP A 54 12.12 2.46 -14.50
C ASP A 54 11.11 3.57 -14.81
N ARG A 55 10.10 3.28 -15.64
CA ARG A 55 9.01 4.21 -15.91
C ARG A 55 8.22 4.55 -14.63
N ILE A 56 7.88 3.56 -13.80
CA ILE A 56 7.21 3.79 -12.51
C ILE A 56 8.09 4.65 -11.58
N ALA A 57 9.40 4.40 -11.55
CA ALA A 57 10.35 5.16 -10.75
C ALA A 57 10.44 6.62 -11.20
N ASN A 58 10.47 6.87 -12.51
CA ASN A 58 10.59 8.21 -13.11
C ASN A 58 9.28 9.03 -13.05
N GLU A 59 8.12 8.36 -13.12
CA GLU A 59 6.81 9.01 -13.02
C GLU A 59 6.33 9.17 -11.56
N GLY A 60 7.04 8.58 -10.60
CA GLY A 60 6.61 8.45 -9.22
C GLY A 60 7.61 8.95 -8.20
N MET A 61 7.69 8.22 -7.08
CA MET A 61 8.59 8.52 -5.97
C MET A 61 9.46 7.31 -5.68
N ILE A 62 10.75 7.56 -5.45
CA ILE A 62 11.73 6.55 -5.08
C ILE A 62 12.06 6.69 -3.59
N PHE A 63 12.13 5.56 -2.90
CA PHE A 63 12.66 5.48 -1.54
C PHE A 63 14.04 4.85 -1.59
N SER A 64 15.10 5.64 -1.33
CA SER A 64 16.47 5.14 -1.25
C SER A 64 16.79 4.44 0.07
N ASP A 65 15.94 4.62 1.09
CA ASP A 65 16.08 4.04 2.43
C ASP A 65 14.75 3.39 2.88
N GLY A 66 14.28 2.42 2.08
CA GLY A 66 13.07 1.65 2.37
C GLY A 66 13.42 0.25 2.91
N HIS A 67 12.80 -0.15 4.03
CA HIS A 67 13.11 -1.41 4.70
C HIS A 67 11.91 -2.34 4.81
N SER A 68 12.16 -3.64 4.60
CA SER A 68 11.23 -4.68 5.02
C SER A 68 11.38 -4.96 6.51
N SER A 69 10.32 -5.45 7.15
CA SER A 69 10.41 -5.83 8.57
C SER A 69 11.34 -7.03 8.82
N SER A 70 11.64 -7.82 7.79
CA SER A 70 12.45 -9.04 7.85
C SER A 70 13.10 -9.32 6.50
N SER A 71 14.18 -10.09 6.50
CA SER A 71 14.88 -10.54 5.28
C SER A 71 14.28 -11.80 4.64
N VAL A 72 13.14 -12.32 5.14
CA VAL A 72 12.49 -13.52 4.58
C VAL A 72 10.98 -13.34 4.33
N CYS A 73 10.42 -14.18 3.45
CA CYS A 73 9.12 -13.94 2.81
C CYS A 73 7.92 -13.84 3.77
N THR A 74 7.64 -14.90 4.56
CA THR A 74 6.47 -14.96 5.45
C THR A 74 6.37 -13.76 6.40
N PRO A 75 7.41 -13.43 7.21
CA PRO A 75 7.33 -12.30 8.12
C PRO A 75 7.14 -10.96 7.41
N THR A 76 7.78 -10.74 6.27
CA THR A 76 7.57 -9.51 5.47
C THR A 76 6.14 -9.39 4.96
N ARG A 77 5.58 -10.47 4.40
CA ARG A 77 4.19 -10.51 3.92
C ARG A 77 3.18 -10.29 5.06
N TYR A 78 3.44 -10.86 6.23
CA TYR A 78 2.62 -10.63 7.42
C TYR A 78 2.58 -9.15 7.80
N SER A 79 3.75 -8.51 7.87
CA SER A 79 3.85 -7.10 8.26
C SER A 79 3.18 -6.17 7.23
N ILE A 80 3.36 -6.43 5.93
CA ILE A 80 2.72 -5.65 4.86
C ILE A 80 1.20 -5.71 4.96
N LEU A 81 0.63 -6.90 5.17
CA LEU A 81 -0.82 -7.05 5.19
C LEU A 81 -1.46 -6.55 6.48
N THR A 82 -0.78 -6.67 7.61
CA THR A 82 -1.37 -6.39 8.94
C THR A 82 -0.94 -5.07 9.56
N GLY A 83 0.11 -4.43 9.05
CA GLY A 83 0.74 -3.25 9.66
C GLY A 83 1.38 -3.54 11.02
N ARG A 84 1.66 -4.81 11.34
CA ARG A 84 2.21 -5.23 12.64
C ARG A 84 3.53 -5.94 12.45
N TYR A 85 4.45 -5.72 13.38
CA TYR A 85 5.69 -6.47 13.43
C TYR A 85 5.45 -7.99 13.56
N HIS A 86 6.10 -8.74 12.68
CA HIS A 86 5.97 -10.19 12.55
C HIS A 86 6.40 -10.98 13.80
N TRP A 87 7.30 -10.45 14.64
CA TRP A 87 7.71 -11.12 15.90
C TRP A 87 6.58 -11.18 16.94
N ARG A 88 5.44 -10.51 16.70
CA ARG A 88 4.21 -10.65 17.51
C ARG A 88 3.36 -11.87 17.11
N THR A 89 3.83 -12.71 16.20
CA THR A 89 3.16 -13.94 15.76
C THR A 89 3.73 -15.18 16.48
N HIS A 90 3.18 -16.37 16.21
CA HIS A 90 3.74 -17.61 16.72
C HIS A 90 4.97 -18.08 15.93
N LEU A 91 5.23 -17.53 14.74
CA LEU A 91 6.39 -17.89 13.93
C LEU A 91 7.58 -17.00 14.32
N GLN A 92 8.51 -17.57 15.08
CA GLN A 92 9.66 -16.83 15.62
C GLN A 92 10.92 -16.93 14.73
N ARG A 93 10.98 -17.89 13.81
CA ARG A 93 12.11 -18.12 12.91
C ARG A 93 11.66 -18.73 11.58
N GLY A 94 12.36 -18.41 10.51
CA GLY A 94 12.15 -19.00 9.19
C GLY A 94 10.86 -18.56 8.49
N VAL A 95 10.36 -19.43 7.63
CA VAL A 95 9.14 -19.24 6.83
C VAL A 95 8.19 -20.41 7.01
N LEU A 96 6.94 -20.23 6.63
CA LEU A 96 5.95 -21.32 6.68
C LEU A 96 6.20 -22.34 5.58
N GLY A 97 5.86 -23.60 5.83
CA GLY A 97 5.77 -24.63 4.81
C GLY A 97 4.43 -24.59 4.07
N GLY A 98 4.31 -25.36 2.98
CA GLY A 98 3.11 -25.38 2.14
C GLY A 98 1.82 -25.75 2.87
N PHE A 99 1.89 -26.63 3.86
CA PHE A 99 0.74 -27.09 4.66
C PHE A 99 0.67 -26.46 6.06
N SER A 100 1.45 -25.39 6.30
CA SER A 100 1.40 -24.72 7.59
C SER A 100 0.06 -24.00 7.79
N ARG A 101 -0.43 -24.02 9.03
CA ARG A 101 -1.63 -23.28 9.44
C ARG A 101 -1.50 -21.79 9.14
N PRO A 102 -2.62 -21.07 8.92
CA PRO A 102 -2.59 -19.63 8.69
C PRO A 102 -1.89 -18.88 9.83
N LEU A 103 -0.98 -17.97 9.46
CA LEU A 103 -0.26 -17.12 10.41
C LEU A 103 -1.07 -15.88 10.83
N ILE A 104 -1.91 -15.40 9.92
CA ILE A 104 -2.85 -14.31 10.18
C ILE A 104 -4.08 -14.90 10.86
N SER A 105 -4.38 -14.46 12.09
CA SER A 105 -5.59 -14.90 12.79
C SER A 105 -6.86 -14.38 12.09
N ARG A 106 -7.97 -15.13 12.20
CA ARG A 106 -9.23 -14.81 11.49
C ARG A 106 -9.81 -13.43 11.84
N ASP A 107 -9.53 -12.95 13.05
CA ASP A 107 -9.94 -11.64 13.59
C ASP A 107 -8.92 -10.51 13.31
N ARG A 108 -7.79 -10.82 12.66
CA ARG A 108 -6.76 -9.82 12.37
C ARG A 108 -7.19 -8.95 11.19
N LEU A 109 -7.36 -7.65 11.46
CA LEU A 109 -7.49 -6.64 10.42
C LEU A 109 -6.27 -6.68 9.48
N THR A 110 -6.55 -6.76 8.19
CA THR A 110 -5.58 -6.60 7.10
C THR A 110 -5.92 -5.35 6.27
N ILE A 111 -4.95 -4.84 5.53
CA ILE A 111 -5.16 -3.76 4.55
C ILE A 111 -6.30 -4.09 3.57
N ALA A 112 -6.43 -5.35 3.14
CA ALA A 112 -7.51 -5.80 2.28
C ALA A 112 -8.88 -5.69 2.97
N SER A 113 -9.02 -6.20 4.20
CA SER A 113 -10.29 -6.08 4.94
C SER A 113 -10.64 -4.63 5.28
N MET A 114 -9.63 -3.80 5.58
CA MET A 114 -9.81 -2.38 5.85
C MET A 114 -10.33 -1.66 4.60
N LEU A 115 -9.71 -1.87 3.44
CA LEU A 115 -10.15 -1.28 2.17
C LEU A 115 -11.53 -1.80 1.76
N LYS A 116 -11.80 -3.10 1.96
CA LYS A 116 -13.11 -3.69 1.67
C LYS A 116 -14.22 -3.04 2.49
N ALA A 117 -13.98 -2.72 3.76
CA ALA A 117 -14.92 -1.98 4.59
C ALA A 117 -15.19 -0.53 4.09
N GLN A 118 -14.26 0.04 3.32
CA GLN A 118 -14.42 1.34 2.62
C GLN A 118 -15.00 1.20 1.21
N GLY A 119 -15.57 0.03 0.88
CA GLY A 119 -16.25 -0.24 -0.39
C GLY A 119 -15.32 -0.54 -1.57
N TYR A 120 -14.05 -0.88 -1.32
CA TYR A 120 -13.15 -1.36 -2.37
C TYR A 120 -13.40 -2.84 -2.68
N HIS A 121 -13.26 -3.20 -3.95
CA HIS A 121 -13.07 -4.59 -4.35
C HIS A 121 -11.61 -4.96 -4.10
N THR A 122 -11.37 -6.10 -3.46
CA THR A 122 -10.03 -6.56 -3.08
C THR A 122 -9.75 -7.93 -3.66
N GLY A 123 -8.50 -8.15 -4.09
CA GLY A 123 -8.02 -9.40 -4.66
C GLY A 123 -6.53 -9.56 -4.40
N CYS A 124 -6.06 -10.80 -4.38
CA CYS A 124 -4.65 -11.16 -4.23
C CYS A 124 -4.30 -12.20 -5.29
N PHE A 125 -3.21 -11.97 -6.02
CA PHE A 125 -2.76 -12.84 -7.10
C PHE A 125 -1.27 -13.19 -6.89
N GLY A 126 -0.93 -14.45 -7.09
CA GLY A 126 0.44 -14.95 -6.92
C GLY A 126 0.72 -15.49 -5.51
N LYS A 127 1.93 -15.22 -4.99
CA LYS A 127 2.47 -15.88 -3.78
C LYS A 127 1.80 -15.37 -2.50
N TRP A 128 1.18 -16.28 -1.75
CA TRP A 128 0.58 -16.00 -0.44
C TRP A 128 1.59 -16.16 0.72
N HIS A 129 2.10 -17.39 0.92
CA HIS A 129 3.15 -17.74 1.90
C HIS A 129 2.85 -17.36 3.37
N LEU A 130 1.56 -17.34 3.74
CA LEU A 130 1.05 -17.02 5.08
C LEU A 130 0.21 -18.15 5.69
N GLY A 131 0.42 -19.37 5.19
CA GLY A 131 -0.31 -20.58 5.58
C GLY A 131 -1.66 -20.73 4.86
N TRP A 132 -2.23 -21.92 4.96
CA TRP A 132 -3.50 -22.31 4.34
C TRP A 132 -4.33 -23.15 5.31
N ASP A 133 -5.66 -23.08 5.21
CA ASP A 133 -6.59 -24.05 5.83
C ASP A 133 -7.62 -24.57 4.82
#